data_AF-A0A9E2ZZQ7-F1
#
_entry.id   AF-A0A9E2ZZQ7-F1
#
_cell.length_a   1.000
_cell.length_b   1.000
_cell.length_c   1.000
_cell.angle_alpha   90.00
_cell.angle_beta   90.00
_cell.angle_gamma   90.00
#
_symmetry.space_group_name_H-M   'P 1'
#
loop_
_entity.id
_entity.type
_entity.pdbx_description
1 polymer ?
#
loop_
_entity_poly.entity_id
_entity_poly.type
_entity_poly.pdbx_seq_one_letter_code
_entity_poly.pdbx_strand_id
1 'polypeptide(L)'
;MSRAEVEDFLFHEASLLDAWNLDEWLQLLSDDATYRVPSNDQPQSDPKSALFTIADDIRRIRARVTRLQDPHAHAESPRSRTRRMISNVRIVEEKPLVVEANFVIYRFRGNEDVRQYVGRYRHTLEKR
;
A
#
# COMPACT_ATOMS: atom_id res chain seq x y z
N MET A 1 -14.77 -8.97 -11.55
CA MET A 1 -14.07 -7.70 -11.84
C MET A 1 -13.14 -7.98 -13.00
N SER A 2 -13.15 -7.16 -14.04
CA SER A 2 -12.24 -7.27 -15.17
C SER A 2 -10.86 -6.71 -14.80
N ARG A 3 -9.82 -7.06 -15.58
CA ARG A 3 -8.48 -6.50 -15.38
C ARG A 3 -8.48 -4.97 -15.46
N ALA A 4 -9.26 -4.38 -16.36
CA ALA A 4 -9.36 -2.93 -16.51
C ALA A 4 -9.97 -2.26 -15.26
N GLU A 5 -11.05 -2.83 -14.72
CA GLU A 5 -11.65 -2.33 -13.45
C GLU A 5 -10.65 -2.42 -12.28
N VAL A 6 -9.81 -3.45 -12.25
CA VAL A 6 -8.76 -3.62 -11.24
C VAL A 6 -7.61 -2.62 -11.44
N GLU A 7 -7.18 -2.41 -12.69
CA GLU A 7 -6.18 -1.39 -13.03
C GLU A 7 -6.66 0.00 -12.57
N ASP A 8 -7.89 0.39 -12.92
CA ASP A 8 -8.49 1.66 -12.50
C ASP A 8 -8.54 1.80 -10.97
N PHE A 9 -8.90 0.73 -10.26
CA PHE A 9 -8.89 0.72 -8.79
C PHE A 9 -7.48 0.94 -8.22
N LEU A 10 -6.46 0.22 -8.72
CA LEU A 10 -5.08 0.37 -8.24
C LEU A 10 -4.51 1.76 -8.58
N PHE A 11 -4.85 2.32 -9.73
CA PHE A 11 -4.45 3.67 -10.11
C PHE A 11 -5.14 4.73 -9.24
N HIS A 12 -6.41 4.52 -8.90
CA HIS A 12 -7.12 5.38 -7.96
C HIS A 12 -6.49 5.33 -6.57
N GLU A 13 -6.21 4.14 -6.03
CA GLU A 13 -5.51 3.98 -4.76
C GLU A 13 -4.15 4.72 -4.76
N ALA A 14 -3.35 4.51 -5.81
CA ALA A 14 -2.07 5.19 -5.98
C ALA A 14 -2.22 6.71 -6.00
N SER A 15 -3.24 7.24 -6.68
CA SER A 15 -3.49 8.68 -6.76
C SER A 15 -3.79 9.30 -5.39
N LEU A 16 -4.58 8.61 -4.56
CA LEU A 16 -4.93 9.06 -3.21
C LEU A 16 -3.69 9.09 -2.31
N LEU A 17 -2.88 8.02 -2.35
CA LEU A 17 -1.64 7.95 -1.58
C LEU A 17 -0.59 8.97 -2.04
N ASP A 18 -0.44 9.17 -3.34
CA ASP A 18 0.47 10.17 -3.91
C ASP A 18 0.04 11.61 -3.54
N ALA A 19 -1.27 11.85 -3.41
CA ALA A 19 -1.86 13.13 -3.02
C ALA A 19 -1.95 13.34 -1.50
N TRP A 20 -1.55 12.37 -0.68
CA TRP A 20 -1.72 12.38 0.79
C TRP A 20 -3.19 12.40 1.26
N ASN A 21 -4.13 11.94 0.45
CA ASN A 21 -5.54 11.77 0.81
C ASN A 21 -5.74 10.48 1.62
N LEU A 22 -5.12 10.42 2.81
CA LEU A 22 -5.06 9.21 3.62
C LEU A 22 -6.42 8.77 4.17
N ASP A 23 -7.35 9.70 4.41
CA ASP A 23 -8.70 9.38 4.88
C ASP A 23 -9.53 8.68 3.80
N GLU A 24 -9.45 9.16 2.55
CA GLU A 24 -10.11 8.51 1.41
C GLU A 24 -9.46 7.17 1.09
N TRP A 25 -8.13 7.08 1.16
CA TRP A 25 -7.42 5.81 1.01
C TRP A 25 -7.86 4.79 2.07
N LEU A 26 -8.02 5.22 3.32
CA LEU A 26 -8.46 4.34 4.41
C LEU A 26 -9.87 3.80 4.18
N GLN A 27 -10.74 4.56 3.50
CA GLN A 27 -12.08 4.10 3.12
C GLN A 27 -12.07 2.97 2.08
N LEU A 28 -10.99 2.76 1.33
CA LEU A 28 -10.86 1.64 0.40
C LEU A 28 -10.70 0.29 1.11
N LEU A 29 -10.19 0.29 2.35
CA LEU A 29 -9.92 -0.91 3.10
C LEU A 29 -11.20 -1.47 3.75
N SER A 30 -11.35 -2.79 3.77
CA SER A 30 -12.40 -3.48 4.52
C SER A 30 -12.16 -3.41 6.04
N ASP A 31 -13.21 -3.65 6.83
CA ASP A 31 -13.10 -3.66 8.30
C ASP A 31 -12.27 -4.82 8.86
N ASP A 32 -11.97 -5.83 8.04
CA ASP A 32 -11.10 -6.95 8.35
C ASP A 32 -9.75 -6.89 7.60
N ALA A 33 -9.44 -5.75 6.97
CA ALA A 33 -8.24 -5.60 6.17
C ALA A 33 -6.97 -5.88 7.00
N THR A 34 -6.03 -6.57 6.37
CA THR A 34 -4.68 -6.76 6.88
C THR A 34 -3.66 -6.24 5.87
N TYR A 35 -2.61 -5.59 6.37
CA TYR A 35 -1.55 -5.02 5.55
C TYR A 35 -0.21 -5.63 5.95
N ARG A 36 0.46 -6.26 4.98
CA ARG A 36 1.66 -7.07 5.24
C ARG A 36 2.78 -6.71 4.28
N VAL A 37 3.96 -6.50 4.85
CA VAL A 37 5.23 -6.35 4.14
C VAL A 37 6.24 -7.28 4.82
N PRO A 38 6.53 -8.46 4.23
CA PRO A 38 7.47 -9.43 4.81
C PRO A 38 8.91 -8.93 4.73
N SER A 39 9.81 -9.59 5.48
CA SER A 39 11.25 -9.41 5.26
C SER A 39 11.64 -9.89 3.85
N ASN A 40 12.65 -9.24 3.26
CA ASN A 40 13.18 -9.60 1.95
C ASN A 40 13.77 -11.02 1.91
N ASP A 41 14.27 -11.52 3.05
CA ASP A 41 14.90 -12.84 3.12
C ASP A 41 13.87 -13.98 3.09
N GLN A 42 12.62 -13.70 3.51
CA GLN A 42 11.55 -14.71 3.59
C GLN A 42 10.20 -14.14 3.12
N PRO A 43 10.05 -13.80 1.83
CA PRO A 43 8.89 -13.10 1.29
C PRO A 43 7.59 -13.93 1.28
N GLN A 44 7.68 -15.25 1.49
CA GLN A 44 6.54 -16.17 1.54
C GLN A 44 6.20 -16.64 2.96
N SER A 45 6.81 -16.05 3.99
CA SER A 45 6.59 -16.44 5.38
C SER A 45 5.25 -15.96 5.93
N ASP A 46 4.86 -16.47 7.11
CA ASP A 46 3.69 -15.97 7.86
C ASP A 46 4.16 -15.02 8.97
N PRO A 47 3.46 -13.91 9.26
CA PRO A 47 3.85 -12.98 10.32
C PRO A 47 3.85 -13.60 11.73
N LYS A 48 3.26 -14.78 11.93
CA LYS A 48 3.35 -15.55 13.19
C LYS A 48 4.66 -16.33 13.32
N SER A 49 5.35 -16.61 12.21
CA SER A 49 6.56 -17.42 12.17
C SER A 49 7.82 -16.66 11.75
N ALA A 50 7.70 -15.42 11.29
CA ALA A 50 8.82 -14.59 10.85
C ALA A 50 8.61 -13.10 11.17
N LEU A 51 9.71 -12.34 11.20
CA LEU A 51 9.68 -10.89 11.38
C LEU A 51 9.24 -10.19 10.09
N PHE A 52 8.25 -9.30 10.22
CA PHE A 52 7.71 -8.49 9.12
C PHE A 52 8.07 -7.02 9.31
N THR A 53 8.31 -6.30 8.21
CA THR A 53 8.42 -4.84 8.23
C THR A 53 7.08 -4.20 8.58
N ILE A 54 5.98 -4.76 8.06
CA ILE A 54 4.61 -4.37 8.41
C ILE A 54 3.77 -5.63 8.56
N ALA A 55 3.05 -5.76 9.67
CA ALA A 55 2.07 -6.82 9.91
C ALA A 55 0.92 -6.23 10.74
N ASP A 56 0.07 -5.47 10.06
CA ASP A 56 -0.95 -4.64 10.69
C ASP A 56 -2.36 -5.14 10.35
N ASP A 57 -3.24 -5.05 11.35
CA ASP A 57 -4.69 -5.13 11.18
C ASP A 57 -5.26 -3.72 10.92
N ILE A 58 -6.56 -3.64 10.63
CA ILE A 58 -7.23 -2.37 10.37
C ILE A 58 -7.05 -1.35 11.50
N ARG A 59 -6.97 -1.79 12.77
CA ARG A 59 -6.81 -0.89 13.92
C ARG A 59 -5.45 -0.22 13.90
N ARG A 60 -4.38 -0.98 13.62
CA ARG A 60 -3.03 -0.45 13.47
C ARG A 60 -2.89 0.43 12.23
N ILE A 61 -3.53 0.07 11.11
CA ILE A 61 -3.54 0.90 9.91
C ILE A 61 -4.18 2.27 10.20
N ARG A 62 -5.36 2.28 10.84
CA ARG A 62 -6.04 3.51 11.28
C ARG A 62 -5.14 4.37 12.19
N ALA A 63 -4.50 3.76 13.18
CA ALA A 63 -3.58 4.46 14.07
C ALA A 63 -2.37 5.09 13.33
N ARG A 64 -1.85 4.42 12.28
CA ARG A 64 -0.80 4.99 11.44
C ARG A 64 -1.27 6.19 10.65
N VAL A 65 -2.47 6.13 10.06
CA VAL A 65 -3.05 7.27 9.33
C VAL A 65 -3.19 8.47 10.25
N THR A 66 -3.78 8.28 11.44
CA THR A 66 -3.89 9.35 12.46
C THR A 66 -2.53 9.93 12.82
N ARG A 67 -1.52 9.09 13.06
CA ARG A 67 -0.16 9.56 13.37
C ARG A 67 0.47 10.34 12.22
N LEU A 68 0.24 9.93 10.96
CA LEU A 68 0.78 10.62 9.78
C LEU A 68 0.10 11.97 9.52
N GLN A 69 -1.13 12.14 10.00
CA GLN A 69 -1.88 13.40 9.89
C GLN A 69 -1.56 14.38 11.02
N ASP A 70 -0.96 13.93 12.12
CA ASP A 70 -0.52 14.80 13.21
C ASP A 70 0.52 15.83 12.69
N PRO A 71 0.31 17.14 12.93
CA PRO A 71 1.28 18.18 12.58
C PRO A 71 2.69 17.94 13.16
N HIS A 72 2.80 17.21 14.26
CA HIS A 72 4.05 16.86 14.95
C HIS A 72 4.67 15.56 14.44
N ALA A 73 4.16 14.98 13.34
CA ALA A 73 4.79 13.85 12.67
C ALA A 73 6.10 14.29 11.97
N HIS A 74 7.15 14.55 12.75
CA HIS A 74 8.43 15.08 12.28
C HIS A 74 9.09 14.23 11.18
N ALA A 75 8.84 12.91 11.18
CA ALA A 75 9.32 11.99 10.14
C ALA A 75 8.75 12.33 8.74
N GLU A 76 7.59 12.97 8.69
CA GLU A 76 6.88 13.36 7.46
C GLU A 76 6.54 14.86 7.43
N SER A 77 7.38 15.68 8.10
CA SER A 77 7.34 17.14 8.01
C SER A 77 8.69 17.66 7.47
N PRO A 78 8.77 18.22 6.25
CA PRO A 78 7.71 18.31 5.25
C PRO A 78 7.31 16.92 4.72
N ARG A 79 6.07 16.82 4.22
CA ARG A 79 5.50 15.59 3.68
C ARG A 79 6.32 15.07 2.51
N SER A 80 6.54 13.77 2.48
CA SER A 80 7.16 13.13 1.31
C SER A 80 6.27 13.24 0.09
N ARG A 81 6.84 13.65 -1.03
CA ARG A 81 6.20 13.51 -2.34
C ARG A 81 6.45 12.09 -2.82
N THR A 82 5.39 11.40 -3.22
CA THR A 82 5.50 10.04 -3.76
C THR A 82 4.94 9.98 -5.17
N ARG A 83 5.50 9.07 -5.98
CA ARG A 83 4.93 8.69 -7.27
C ARG A 83 5.00 7.19 -7.44
N ARG A 84 3.84 6.56 -7.59
CA ARG A 84 3.70 5.10 -7.74
C ARG A 84 3.47 4.75 -9.20
N MET A 85 4.40 4.01 -9.78
CA MET A 85 4.24 3.39 -11.09
C MET A 85 3.76 1.96 -10.88
N ILE A 86 2.55 1.64 -11.31
CA ILE A 86 1.95 0.31 -11.18
C ILE A 86 1.90 -0.32 -12.58
N SER A 87 2.36 -1.56 -12.69
CA SER A 87 2.37 -2.29 -13.96
C SER A 87 2.12 -3.79 -13.73
N ASN A 88 2.03 -4.55 -14.82
CA ASN A 88 1.91 -6.01 -14.77
C ASN A 88 0.73 -6.48 -13.91
N VAL A 89 -0.40 -5.77 -13.99
CA VAL A 89 -1.62 -6.11 -13.25
C VAL A 89 -2.18 -7.42 -13.78
N ARG A 90 -2.39 -8.39 -12.89
CA ARG A 90 -2.90 -9.73 -13.20
C ARG A 90 -3.92 -10.15 -12.16
N ILE A 91 -5.05 -10.66 -12.64
CA ILE A 91 -5.97 -11.44 -11.82
C ILE A 91 -5.40 -12.86 -11.78
N VAL A 92 -5.02 -13.33 -10.59
CA VAL A 92 -4.41 -14.65 -10.39
C VAL A 92 -5.39 -15.67 -9.82
N GLU A 93 -6.48 -15.19 -9.20
CA GLU A 93 -7.59 -16.00 -8.72
C GLU A 93 -8.87 -15.15 -8.77
N GLU A 94 -10.01 -15.74 -9.14
CA GLU A 94 -11.27 -15.00 -9.25
C GLU A 94 -12.14 -15.09 -8.00
N LYS A 95 -11.98 -16.14 -7.18
CA LYS A 95 -12.80 -16.43 -6.00
C LYS A 95 -11.95 -17.13 -4.91
N PRO A 96 -11.42 -16.39 -3.92
CA PRO A 96 -11.51 -14.93 -3.76
C PRO A 96 -10.79 -14.19 -4.89
N LEU A 97 -11.15 -12.92 -5.16
CA LEU A 97 -10.48 -12.14 -6.20
C LEU A 97 -9.08 -11.76 -5.70
N VAL A 98 -8.07 -12.45 -6.21
CA VAL A 98 -6.67 -12.17 -5.90
C VAL A 98 -5.98 -11.54 -7.09
N VAL A 99 -5.33 -10.41 -6.83
CA VAL A 99 -4.65 -9.60 -7.83
C VAL A 99 -3.18 -9.46 -7.47
N GLU A 100 -2.33 -9.55 -8.48
CA GLU A 100 -0.92 -9.17 -8.38
C GLU A 100 -0.62 -7.99 -9.31
N ALA A 101 0.26 -7.10 -8.86
CA ALA A 101 0.78 -6.02 -9.67
C ALA A 101 2.21 -5.70 -9.25
N ASN A 102 3.06 -5.30 -10.18
CA ASN A 102 4.39 -4.78 -9.86
C ASN A 102 4.29 -3.29 -9.57
N PHE A 103 5.17 -2.81 -8.69
CA PHE A 103 5.29 -1.38 -8.42
C PHE A 103 6.74 -0.90 -8.40
N VAL A 104 6.90 0.37 -8.78
CA VAL A 104 8.04 1.19 -8.39
C VAL A 104 7.49 2.46 -7.74
N ILE A 105 7.92 2.75 -6.51
CA ILE A 105 7.55 3.97 -5.79
C ILE A 105 8.78 4.86 -5.68
N TYR A 106 8.71 6.05 -6.25
CA TYR A 106 9.68 7.10 -6.01
C TYR A 106 9.23 7.94 -4.83
N ARG A 107 10.12 8.16 -3.86
CA ARG A 107 9.91 9.06 -2.72
C ARG A 107 10.91 10.21 -2.80
N PHE A 108 10.41 11.43 -2.73
CA PHE A 108 11.17 12.68 -2.70
C PHE A 108 10.82 13.45 -1.43
N ARG A 109 11.80 13.98 -0.71
CA ARG A 109 11.55 14.78 0.48
C ARG A 109 12.64 15.81 0.69
N GLY A 110 12.26 17.10 0.67
CA GLY A 110 13.21 18.20 0.85
C GLY A 110 14.40 18.07 -0.09
N ASN A 111 15.61 18.10 0.48
CA ASN A 111 16.88 17.93 -0.23
C ASN A 111 17.48 16.52 -0.05
N GLU A 112 16.68 15.53 0.37
CA GLU A 112 17.12 14.13 0.43
C GLU A 112 17.24 13.55 -1.00
N ASP A 113 18.15 12.60 -1.17
CA ASP A 113 18.22 11.79 -2.38
C ASP A 113 16.92 11.04 -2.62
N VAL A 114 16.59 10.85 -3.90
CA VAL A 114 15.42 10.08 -4.30
C VAL A 114 15.57 8.65 -3.84
N ARG A 115 14.59 8.16 -3.07
CA ARG A 115 14.51 6.75 -2.69
C ARG A 115 13.54 6.01 -3.61
N GLN A 116 13.91 4.80 -4.00
CA GLN A 116 13.06 3.91 -4.78
C GLN A 116 12.67 2.69 -3.94
N TYR A 117 11.40 2.35 -3.97
CA TYR A 117 10.90 1.08 -3.46
C TYR A 117 10.38 0.28 -4.65
N VAL A 118 10.91 -0.93 -4.84
CA VAL A 118 10.54 -1.82 -5.95
C VAL A 118 9.98 -3.10 -5.35
N GLY A 119 8.86 -3.57 -5.90
CA GLY A 119 8.26 -4.79 -5.39
C GLY A 119 7.01 -5.20 -6.15
N ARG A 120 6.24 -6.06 -5.51
CA ARG A 120 4.98 -6.59 -6.02
C ARG A 120 3.90 -6.50 -4.95
N TYR A 121 2.73 -6.03 -5.36
CA TYR A 121 1.50 -6.16 -4.61
C TYR A 121 0.89 -7.54 -4.80
N ARG A 122 0.32 -8.09 -3.72
CA ARG A 122 -0.63 -9.21 -3.78
C ARG A 122 -1.82 -8.84 -2.92
N HIS A 123 -2.94 -8.49 -3.55
CA HIS A 123 -4.16 -8.05 -2.89
C HIS A 123 -5.24 -9.12 -3.00
N THR A 124 -6.02 -9.26 -1.93
CA THR A 124 -7.35 -9.87 -2.00
C THR A 124 -8.34 -8.72 -2.02
N LEU A 125 -9.18 -8.65 -3.05
CA LEU A 125 -10.11 -7.56 -3.28
C LEU A 125 -11.56 -8.07 -3.19
N GLU A 126 -12.45 -7.22 -2.72
CA GLU A 126 -13.89 -7.49 -2.68
C GLU A 126 -14.63 -6.36 -3.39
N LYS A 127 -15.68 -6.72 -4.13
CA LYS A 127 -16.55 -5.75 -4.75
C LYS A 127 -17.58 -5.30 -3.70
N ARG A 128 -17.58 -4.01 -3.38
CA ARG A 128 -18.64 -3.38 -2.58
C ARG A 128 -19.92 -3.20 -3.37
#